data_AF-A0A966T0H0-F1
#
_entry.id   AF-A0A966T0H0-F1
#
_cell.length_a   1.000
_cell.length_b   1.000
_cell.length_c   1.000
_cell.angle_alpha   90.00
_cell.angle_beta   90.00
_cell.angle_gamma   90.00
#
_symmetry.space_group_name_H-M   'P 1'
#
loop_
_entity.id
_entity.type
_entity.pdbx_description
1 polymer ?
#
loop_
_entity_poly.entity_id
_entity_poly.type
_entity_poly.pdbx_seq_one_letter_code
_entity_poly.pdbx_strand_id
1 'polypeptide(L)' 'MSRESARARALLWSRQARADARAAQVLVDSGDWSHSCFQAQQAAEKALRALLADRDQDLRCPGRHGTHGCFRA' A
#
# COMPACT_ATOMS: atom_id res chain seq x y z
N MET A 1 8.70 -15.47 -4.63
CA MET A 1 9.95 -14.67 -4.60
C MET A 1 10.69 -14.98 -3.31
N SER A 2 11.86 -14.40 -3.01
CA SER A 2 12.50 -14.64 -1.70
C SER A 2 11.72 -13.93 -0.59
N ARG A 3 11.66 -14.50 0.62
CA ARG A 3 10.99 -13.88 1.79
C ARG A 3 11.56 -12.49 2.11
N GLU A 4 12.86 -12.30 1.89
CA GLU A 4 13.53 -11.03 2.07
C GLU A 4 13.01 -9.96 1.08
N SER A 5 12.82 -10.32 -0.20
CA SER A 5 12.28 -9.40 -1.20
C SER A 5 10.81 -9.02 -0.93
N ALA A 6 10.00 -9.96 -0.43
CA ALA A 6 8.62 -9.71 -0.01
C ALA A 6 8.58 -8.70 1.15
N ARG A 7 9.40 -8.93 2.18
CA ARG A 7 9.54 -8.02 3.33
C ARG A 7 10.02 -6.63 2.93
N ALA A 8 11.00 -6.53 2.03
CA ALA A 8 11.49 -5.24 1.52
C ALA A 8 10.38 -4.44 0.82
N ARG A 9 9.56 -5.09 -0.01
CA ARG A 9 8.38 -4.46 -0.64
C ARG A 9 7.33 -4.03 0.39
N ALA A 10 7.06 -4.86 1.39
CA ALA A 10 6.14 -4.52 2.48
C ALA A 10 6.59 -3.26 3.24
N LEU A 11 7.89 -3.17 3.55
CA LEU A 11 8.46 -1.99 4.21
C LEU A 11 8.40 -0.73 3.35
N LEU A 12 8.58 -0.85 2.03
CA LEU A 12 8.40 0.28 1.11
C LEU A 12 6.97 0.80 1.13
N TRP A 13 5.98 -0.08 0.99
CA TRP A 13 4.57 0.30 1.06
C TRP A 13 4.18 0.89 2.42
N SER A 14 4.66 0.30 3.52
CA SER A 14 4.39 0.81 4.87
C SER A 14 4.95 2.23 5.07
N ARG A 15 6.15 2.52 4.55
CA ARG A 15 6.74 3.86 4.63
C ARG A 15 5.90 4.90 3.89
N GLN A 16 5.42 4.57 2.69
CA GLN A 16 4.55 5.47 1.91
C GLN A 16 3.20 5.67 2.60
N ALA A 17 2.57 4.60 3.10
CA ALA A 17 1.31 4.70 3.83
C ALA A 17 1.40 5.65 5.04
N ARG A 18 2.51 5.59 5.79
CA ARG A 18 2.76 6.52 6.91
C ARG A 18 3.01 7.95 6.46
N ALA A 19 3.62 8.16 5.29
CA ALA A 19 3.81 9.49 4.73
C ALA A 19 2.46 10.10 4.31
N ASP A 20 1.61 9.33 3.64
CA ASP A 20 0.27 9.75 3.25
C ASP A 20 -0.61 10.08 4.46
N ALA A 21 -0.52 9.28 5.54
CA ALA A 21 -1.23 9.56 6.79
C ALA A 21 -0.79 10.88 7.44
N ARG A 22 0.52 11.18 7.45
CA ARG A 22 1.02 12.48 7.93
C ARG A 22 0.55 13.62 7.03
N ALA A 23 0.57 13.43 5.72
CA ALA A 23 0.08 14.43 4.77
C ALA A 23 -1.42 14.71 4.97
N ALA A 24 -2.22 13.67 5.21
CA ALA A 24 -3.65 13.82 5.53
C ALA A 24 -3.85 14.70 6.78
N GLN A 25 -3.05 14.51 7.83
CA GLN A 25 -3.12 15.35 9.03
C GLN A 25 -2.73 16.81 8.75
N VAL A 26 -1.66 17.06 8.00
CA VAL A 26 -1.28 18.43 7.61
C VAL A 26 -2.41 19.11 6.84
N LEU A 27 -3.12 18.38 5.97
CA LEU A 27 -4.24 18.90 5.19
C LEU A 27 -5.50 19.15 6.04
N VAL A 28 -5.74 18.33 7.07
CA VAL A 28 -6.74 18.63 8.11
C VAL A 28 -6.39 19.98 8.76
N ASP A 29 -5.16 20.11 9.24
CA ASP A 29 -4.75 21.30 9.98
C ASP A 29 -4.76 22.58 9.11
N SER A 30 -4.59 22.45 7.78
CA SER A 30 -4.68 23.56 6.83
C SER A 30 -6.10 23.86 6.31
N GLY A 31 -7.10 23.08 6.68
CA GLY A 31 -8.49 23.23 6.23
C GLY A 31 -8.78 22.69 4.82
N ASP A 32 -7.86 21.92 4.22
CA ASP A 32 -8.05 21.30 2.91
C ASP A 32 -8.63 19.87 3.07
N TRP A 33 -9.90 19.83 3.48
CA TRP A 33 -10.57 18.60 3.89
C TRP A 33 -10.70 17.57 2.76
N SER A 34 -10.92 18.02 1.52
CA SER A 34 -11.07 17.10 0.37
C SER A 34 -9.74 16.41 0.03
N HIS A 35 -8.63 17.15 0.02
CA HIS A 35 -7.31 16.56 -0.16
C HIS A 35 -6.91 15.69 1.04
N SER A 36 -7.31 16.06 2.25
CA SER A 36 -7.10 15.21 3.43
C SER A 36 -7.79 13.85 3.27
N CYS A 37 -9.05 13.81 2.86
CA CYS A 37 -9.77 12.56 2.58
C CYS A 37 -9.08 11.73 1.50
N PHE A 38 -8.62 12.35 0.42
CA PHE A 38 -7.88 11.67 -0.64
C PHE A 38 -6.59 11.03 -0.09
N GLN A 39 -5.81 11.76 0.70
CA GLN A 39 -4.58 11.22 1.29
C GLN A 39 -4.84 10.13 2.34
N ALA A 40 -5.93 10.24 3.10
CA ALA A 40 -6.35 9.18 4.01
C ALA A 40 -6.70 7.88 3.25
N GLN A 41 -7.41 7.98 2.11
CA GLN A 41 -7.66 6.82 1.23
C GLN A 41 -6.34 6.22 0.73
N GLN A 42 -5.41 7.05 0.26
CA GLN A 42 -4.10 6.61 -0.22
C GLN A 42 -3.30 5.89 0.88
N ALA A 43 -3.31 6.41 2.11
CA ALA A 43 -2.68 5.78 3.25
C ALA A 43 -3.24 4.38 3.51
N ALA A 44 -4.56 4.24 3.52
CA ALA A 44 -5.24 2.96 3.74
C ALA A 44 -4.92 1.94 2.64
N GLU A 45 -4.96 2.34 1.37
CA GLU A 45 -4.64 1.46 0.24
C GLU A 45 -3.20 0.95 0.34
N LYS A 46 -2.23 1.84 0.59
CA LYS A 46 -0.81 1.46 0.70
C LYS A 46 -0.53 0.62 1.94
N ALA A 47 -1.25 0.85 3.04
CA ALA A 47 -1.15 -0.01 4.22
C ALA A 47 -1.62 -1.44 3.90
N LEU A 48 -2.73 -1.60 3.18
CA LEU A 48 -3.21 -2.92 2.75
C LEU A 48 -2.23 -3.60 1.78
N ARG A 49 -1.66 -2.85 0.82
CA ARG A 49 -0.59 -3.35 -0.07
C ARG A 49 0.63 -3.85 0.71
N ALA A 50 1.01 -3.16 1.79
CA ALA A 50 2.12 -3.59 2.64
C ALA A 50 1.85 -4.96 3.29
N LEU A 51 0.65 -5.15 3.83
CA LEU A 51 0.23 -6.41 4.46
C LEU A 51 0.21 -7.58 3.47
N LEU A 52 -0.24 -7.34 2.23
CA LEU A 52 -0.23 -8.34 1.18
C LEU A 52 1.18 -8.64 0.67
N ALA A 53 2.01 -7.61 0.48
CA ALA A 53 3.38 -7.77 0.03
C ALA A 53 4.22 -8.61 1.00
N ASP A 54 3.99 -8.49 2.31
CA ASP A 54 4.66 -9.31 3.34
C ASP A 54 4.35 -10.81 3.18
N ARG A 55 3.18 -11.13 2.62
CA ARG A 55 2.72 -12.48 2.28
C ARG A 55 3.05 -12.90 0.84
N ASP A 56 3.90 -12.14 0.14
CA ASP A 56 4.20 -12.30 -1.29
C ASP A 56 2.95 -12.22 -2.19
N GLN A 57 1.93 -11.47 -1.76
CA GLN A 57 0.67 -11.23 -2.47
C GLN A 57 0.62 -9.79 -3.02
N ASP A 58 -0.34 -9.53 -3.92
CA ASP A 58 -0.65 -8.20 -4.45
C ASP A 58 -2.17 -8.05 -4.61
N LEU A 59 -2.69 -6.82 -4.47
CA LEU A 59 -4.11 -6.49 -4.67
C LEU A 59 -4.59 -6.86 -6.08
N ARG A 60 -3.70 -6.89 -7.06
CA ARG A 60 -4.02 -7.26 -8.45
C ARG A 60 -4.08 -8.77 -8.68
N CYS A 61 -3.64 -9.58 -7.72
CA CYS A 61 -3.67 -11.04 -7.81
C CYS A 61 -4.22 -11.64 -6.50
N PRO A 62 -5.55 -11.60 -6.31
CA PRO A 62 -6.20 -12.20 -5.16
C PRO A 62 -6.15 -13.72 -5.28
N GLY A 63 -5.17 -14.34 -4.62
CA GLY A 63 -5.13 -15.79 -4.43
C GLY A 63 -4.44 -16.59 -5.54
N ARG A 64 -3.53 -17.46 -5.11
CA ARG A 64 -2.77 -18.41 -5.91
C ARG A 64 -3.61 -19.68 -6.12
N HIS A 65 -4.71 -19.58 -6.85
CA HIS A 65 -5.43 -20.75 -7.38
C HIS A 65 -5.45 -20.65 -8.91
N GLY A 66 -4.44 -21.24 -9.55
CA GLY A 66 -4.35 -21.31 -11.01
C GLY A 66 -2.95 -21.03 -11.52
N THR A 67 -2.44 -21.97 -12.31
CA THR A 67 -1.07 -22.12 -12.82
C THR A 67 -0.62 -21.10 -13.88
N HIS A 68 -1.17 -19.88 -13.91
CA HIS A 68 -0.77 -18.88 -14.90
C HIS A 68 -0.36 -17.56 -14.24
N GLY A 69 0.89 -17.18 -14.49
CA GLY A 69 1.57 -16.06 -13.86
C GLY A 69 0.80 -14.75 -14.01
N CYS A 70 0.71 -14.01 -12.90
CA CYS A 70 0.32 -12.62 -12.92
C CYS A 70 1.33 -11.84 -13.79
N PHE A 71 0.85 -11.33 -14.91
CA PHE A 71 1.62 -10.56 -15.89
C PHE A 71 2.25 -9.33 -15.24
N ARG A 72 3.56 -9.15 -15.45
CA ARG A 72 4.28 -7.93 -15.06
C ARG A 72 4.09 -6.88 -16.16
N ALA A 73 3.54 -5.73 -15.81
CA ALA A 73 3.78 -4.48 -16.50
C ALA A 73 4.73 -3.64 -15.65
#